data_AF-A0A0Q7TFS4-F1
#
_entry.id   AF-A0A0Q7TFS4-F1
#
_cell.length_a   1.000
_cell.length_b   1.000
_cell.length_c   1.000
_cell.angle_alpha   90.00
_cell.angle_beta   90.00
_cell.angle_gamma   90.00
#
_symmetry.space_group_name_H-M   'P 1'
#
loop_
_entity.id
_entity.type
_entity.pdbx_description
1 polymer ?
#
loop_
_entity_poly.entity_id
_entity_poly.type
_entity_poly.pdbx_seq_one_letter_code
_entity_poly.pdbx_strand_id
1 'polypeptide(L)' 'MAGDYQRGEMDIHEQSATFEAFGKMTKWGSLAVAVLLLTITLWFCTAAGFIGGVIPGIVLAIVGVVFLREKPASAH' A
#
# COMPACT_ATOMS: atom_id res chain seq x y z
N MET A 1 34.68 -13.62 -24.66
CA MET A 1 33.77 -14.78 -24.58
C MET A 1 32.45 -14.26 -24.03
N ALA A 2 31.47 -14.06 -24.90
CA ALA A 2 30.09 -13.92 -24.43
C ALA A 2 29.72 -15.29 -23.88
N GLY A 3 29.45 -15.41 -22.57
CA GLY A 3 28.96 -16.66 -22.02
C GLY A 3 27.69 -17.05 -22.76
N ASP A 4 27.58 -18.30 -23.19
CA ASP A 4 26.38 -18.80 -23.84
C ASP A 4 25.18 -18.50 -22.94
N TYR A 5 24.36 -17.55 -23.37
CA TYR A 5 23.15 -17.16 -22.63
C TYR A 5 22.26 -18.40 -22.49
N GLN A 6 22.01 -18.83 -21.27
CA GLN A 6 21.05 -19.88 -20.98
C GLN A 6 19.71 -19.23 -20.64
N ARG A 7 18.72 -19.49 -21.48
CA ARG A 7 17.37 -18.96 -21.31
C ARG A 7 16.84 -19.35 -19.92
N GLY A 8 16.48 -18.35 -19.11
CA GLY A 8 15.91 -18.55 -17.78
C GLY A 8 16.92 -18.46 -16.63
N GLU A 9 18.22 -18.52 -16.92
CA GLU A 9 19.30 -18.43 -15.92
C GLU A 9 19.81 -16.99 -15.73
N MET A 10 19.04 -16.01 -16.20
CA MET A 10 19.34 -14.60 -15.95
C MET A 10 19.06 -14.29 -14.48
N ASP A 11 20.02 -13.68 -13.79
CA ASP A 11 19.79 -13.16 -12.43
C ASP A 11 18.66 -12.11 -12.46
N ILE A 12 17.62 -12.35 -11.64
CA ILE A 12 16.44 -11.50 -11.51
C ILE A 12 16.36 -10.76 -10.17
N HIS A 13 17.44 -10.71 -9.39
CA HIS A 13 17.43 -10.16 -8.05
C HIS A 13 16.86 -8.73 -8.00
N GLU A 14 17.36 -7.84 -8.87
CA GLU A 14 16.96 -6.43 -8.90
C GLU A 14 15.48 -6.26 -9.32
N GLN A 15 15.03 -7.06 -10.28
CA GLN A 15 13.65 -7.05 -10.78
C GLN A 15 12.69 -7.53 -9.69
N SER A 16 13.07 -8.58 -8.95
CA SER A 16 12.28 -9.11 -7.84
C SER A 16 12.14 -8.09 -6.70
N ALA A 17 13.24 -7.42 -6.32
CA ALA A 17 13.24 -6.39 -5.30
C ALA A 17 12.39 -5.17 -5.73
N THR A 18 12.50 -4.76 -6.99
CA THR A 18 11.70 -3.67 -7.55
C THR A 18 10.20 -3.99 -7.52
N PHE A 19 9.83 -5.22 -7.89
CA PHE A 19 8.44 -5.65 -7.88
C PHE A 19 7.87 -5.71 -6.45
N GLU A 20 8.66 -6.20 -5.49
CA GLU A 20 8.27 -6.19 -4.07
C GLU A 20 8.07 -4.76 -3.56
N ALA A 21 8.98 -3.84 -3.90
CA ALA A 21 8.87 -2.43 -3.55
C ALA A 21 7.60 -1.80 -4.16
N PHE A 22 7.31 -2.07 -5.43
CA PHE A 22 6.08 -1.62 -6.10
C PHE A 22 4.82 -2.15 -5.40
N GLY A 23 4.81 -3.43 -5.02
CA GLY A 23 3.72 -4.04 -4.27
C GLY A 23 3.48 -3.34 -2.92
N LYS A 24 4.55 -3.04 -2.18
CA LYS A 24 4.46 -2.30 -0.91
C LYS A 24 3.95 -0.87 -1.14
N MET A 25 4.48 -0.16 -2.13
CA MET A 25 4.06 1.21 -2.45
C MET A 25 2.59 1.29 -2.83
N THR A 26 2.11 0.40 -3.70
CA THR A 26 0.70 0.40 -4.12
C THR A 26 -0.25 0.02 -2.98
N LYS A 27 0.13 -0.96 -2.16
CA LYS A 27 -0.63 -1.39 -0.98
C LYS A 27 -0.80 -0.26 0.04
N TRP A 28 0.28 0.40 0.44
CA TRP A 28 0.21 1.48 1.44
C TRP A 28 -0.25 2.81 0.83
N GLY A 29 0.13 3.09 -0.42
CA GLY A 29 -0.27 4.29 -1.14
C GLY A 29 -1.77 4.35 -1.41
N SER A 30 -2.40 3.23 -1.79
CA SER A 30 -3.86 3.18 -1.98
C SER A 30 -4.63 3.46 -0.68
N LEU A 31 -4.16 2.94 0.47
CA LEU A 31 -4.73 3.28 1.77
C LEU A 31 -4.59 4.79 2.07
N ALA A 32 -3.41 5.37 1.84
CA ALA A 32 -3.18 6.79 2.06
C ALA A 32 -4.13 7.66 1.21
N VAL A 33 -4.31 7.31 -0.06
CA VAL A 33 -5.26 8.00 -0.96
C VAL A 33 -6.69 7.86 -0.45
N ALA A 34 -7.12 6.66 -0.03
CA ALA A 34 -8.47 6.45 0.49
C ALA A 34 -8.76 7.29 1.75
N VAL A 35 -7.82 7.33 2.70
CA VAL A 35 -7.93 8.14 3.93
C VAL A 35 -7.96 9.64 3.61
N LEU A 36 -7.10 10.09 2.69
CA LEU A 36 -7.05 11.48 2.27
C LEU A 36 -8.36 11.91 1.61
N LEU A 37 -8.86 11.11 0.66
CA LEU A 37 -10.12 11.39 -0.03
C LEU A 37 -11.28 11.44 0.96
N LEU A 38 -11.43 10.43 1.83
CA LEU A 38 -12.48 10.43 2.85
C LEU A 38 -12.45 11.71 3.71
N THR A 39 -11.27 12.08 4.21
CA THR A 39 -11.11 13.24 5.10
C THR A 39 -11.47 14.55 4.40
N ILE A 40 -10.93 14.78 3.19
CA ILE A 40 -11.18 16.00 2.40
C ILE A 40 -12.66 16.06 1.97
N THR A 41 -13.26 14.94 1.59
CA THR A 41 -14.70 14.89 1.24
C THR A 41 -15.54 15.28 2.44
N LEU A 42 -15.24 14.80 3.65
CA LEU A 42 -16.00 15.20 4.84
C LEU A 42 -15.79 16.68 5.22
N TRP A 43 -14.59 17.22 5.02
CA TRP A 43 -14.31 18.64 5.29
C TRP A 43 -15.02 19.59 4.35
N PHE A 44 -15.04 19.28 3.04
CA PHE A 44 -15.47 20.25 2.03
C PHE A 44 -16.80 19.93 1.36
N CYS A 45 -17.30 18.69 1.50
CA CYS A 45 -18.55 18.26 0.86
C CYS A 45 -19.67 17.95 1.86
N THR A 46 -19.47 18.15 3.17
CA THR A 46 -20.48 17.89 4.20
C THR A 46 -20.43 18.91 5.34
N ALA A 47 -21.44 18.91 6.22
CA ALA A 47 -21.47 19.73 7.43
C ALA A 47 -20.72 19.10 8.64
N ALA A 48 -19.91 18.06 8.43
CA ALA A 48 -19.18 17.38 9.51
C ALA A 48 -18.10 18.26 10.18
N GLY A 49 -17.64 19.31 9.50
CA GLY A 49 -16.59 20.20 9.98
C GLY A 49 -15.21 19.51 10.10
N PHE A 50 -14.21 20.25 10.57
CA PHE A 50 -12.83 19.74 10.58
C PHE A 50 -12.63 18.53 11.51
N ILE A 51 -13.17 18.59 12.73
CA ILE A 51 -13.04 17.49 13.69
C ILE A 51 -13.89 16.27 13.25
N GLY A 52 -15.12 16.50 12.79
CA GLY A 52 -15.97 15.42 12.31
C GLY A 52 -15.44 14.73 11.04
N GLY A 53 -14.65 15.43 10.22
CA GLY A 53 -13.99 14.83 9.05
C GLY A 53 -12.70 14.06 9.37
N VAL A 54 -11.91 14.49 10.35
CA VAL A 54 -10.63 13.83 10.68
C VAL A 54 -10.82 12.51 11.43
N ILE A 55 -11.85 12.40 12.27
CA ILE A 55 -12.10 11.20 13.08
C ILE A 55 -12.33 9.97 12.18
N PRO A 56 -13.24 9.99 11.18
CA PRO A 56 -13.40 8.87 10.25
C PRO A 56 -12.14 8.55 9.46
N GLY A 57 -11.35 9.56 9.08
CA GLY A 57 -10.05 9.38 8.44
C GLY A 57 -9.06 8.58 9.31
N ILE A 58 -8.95 8.94 10.60
CA ILE A 58 -8.11 8.22 11.57
C ILE A 58 -8.61 6.78 11.77
N VAL A 59 -9.92 6.58 11.91
CA VAL A 59 -10.51 5.25 12.07
C VAL A 59 -10.19 4.39 10.85
N LEU A 60 -10.39 4.91 9.63
CA LEU A 60 -10.08 4.18 8.40
C LEU A 60 -8.57 3.87 8.29
N ALA A 61 -7.70 4.80 8.68
CA ALA A 61 -6.26 4.57 8.69
C ALA A 61 -5.87 3.42 9.64
N ILE A 62 -6.38 3.41 10.87
CA ILE A 62 -6.10 2.36 11.86
C ILE A 62 -6.63 1.01 11.37
N VAL A 63 -7.88 0.96 10.92
CA VAL A 63 -8.49 -0.26 10.38
C VAL A 63 -7.68 -0.75 9.18
N GLY A 64 -7.39 0.12 8.22
CA GLY A 64 -6.60 -0.22 7.03
C GLY A 64 -5.22 -0.78 7.40
N VAL A 65 -4.51 -0.17 8.34
CA VAL A 65 -3.21 -0.70 8.81
C VAL A 65 -3.36 -2.08 9.44
N VAL A 66 -4.34 -2.28 10.33
CA VAL A 66 -4.55 -3.59 10.99
C VAL A 66 -4.87 -4.68 9.97
N PHE A 67 -5.70 -4.38 8.97
CA PHE A 67 -6.11 -5.35 7.94
C PHE A 67 -5.03 -5.60 6.89
N LEU A 68 -4.22 -4.60 6.53
CA LEU A 68 -3.19 -4.71 5.51
C LEU A 68 -1.85 -5.21 6.05
N ARG A 69 -1.62 -5.21 7.37
CA ARG A 69 -0.39 -5.77 7.93
C ARG A 69 -0.22 -7.22 7.50
N GLU A 70 1.02 -7.56 7.14
CA GLU A 70 1.36 -8.93 6.76
C GLU A 70 1.12 -9.86 7.95
N LYS A 71 0.46 -10.98 7.67
CA LYS A 71 0.32 -12.06 8.63
C LYS A 71 1.62 -12.87 8.59
N PRO A 72 2.06 -13.44 9.73
CA PRO A 72 3.19 -14.37 9.71
C PRO A 72 2.89 -15.47 8.69
N ALA A 73 3.90 -15.84 7.89
CA ALA A 73 3.76 -16.89 6.90
C ALA A 73 3.22 -18.14 7.59
N SER A 74 2.07 -18.66 7.12
CA SER A 74 1.59 -19.95 7.59
C SER A 74 2.65 -20.99 7.26
N ALA A 75 3.19 -21.64 8.29
CA ALA A 75 4.09 -22.77 8.14
C ALA A 75 3.29 -23.95 7.58
N HIS A 76 3.22 -24.03 6.25
CA HIS A 76 2.71 -25.18 5.51
C HIS A 76 3.76 -25.63 4.52
#